data_AF-A0A3A8YGS2-F1
#
_entry.id   AF-A0A3A8YGS2-F1
#
_cell.length_a   1.000
_cell.length_b   1.000
_cell.length_c   1.000
_cell.angle_alpha   90.00
_cell.angle_beta   90.00
_cell.angle_gamma   90.00
#
_symmetry.space_group_name_H-M   'P 1'
#
loop_
_entity.id
_entity.type
_entity.pdbx_description
1 polymer ?
#
loop_
_entity_poly.entity_id
_entity_poly.type
_entity_poly.pdbx_seq_one_letter_code
_entity_poly.pdbx_strand_id
1 'polypeptide(L)'
;MARNGSAGVRLKKCPKCGGEIEISFLNQYSYVHKLTKSGRISKRYTKEDNGTMEVSVAGCRTCGANWGDGEFSIDEDGYFWDFKYSGEGRL
;
A
#
# COMPACT_ATOMS: atom_id res chain seq x y z
N MET A 1 9.97 14.92 20.24
CA MET A 1 9.20 15.72 19.26
C MET A 1 7.90 14.99 18.97
N ALA A 2 6.83 15.29 19.71
CA ALA A 2 5.53 14.68 19.50
C ALA A 2 4.89 15.30 18.26
N ARG A 3 4.65 14.50 17.21
CA ARG A 3 3.82 14.94 16.09
C ARG A 3 2.41 15.11 16.63
N ASN A 4 1.83 16.30 16.50
CA ASN A 4 0.41 16.53 16.79
C ASN A 4 -0.42 15.48 16.03
N GLY A 5 -0.95 14.51 16.77
CA GLY A 5 -1.75 13.42 16.21
C GLY A 5 -3.09 13.96 15.74
N SER A 6 -3.25 14.11 14.43
CA SER A 6 -4.59 14.14 13.85
C SER A 6 -5.25 12.80 14.16
N ALA A 7 -6.35 12.82 14.91
CA ALA A 7 -7.17 11.62 15.06
C ALA A 7 -7.62 11.21 13.66
N GLY A 8 -7.27 10.00 13.23
CA GLY A 8 -7.69 9.48 11.92
C GLY A 8 -9.21 9.49 11.79
N VAL A 9 -9.70 9.55 10.56
CA VAL A 9 -11.14 9.48 10.28
C VAL A 9 -11.44 8.16 9.59
N ARG A 10 -12.38 7.40 10.13
CA ARG A 10 -12.84 6.17 9.49
C ARG A 10 -13.64 6.49 8.22
N LEU A 11 -13.16 6.00 7.07
CA LEU A 11 -13.81 6.20 5.78
C LEU A 11 -14.49 4.92 5.27
N LYS A 12 -15.55 5.11 4.49
CA LYS A 12 -16.24 4.04 3.75
C LYS A 12 -16.13 4.22 2.23
N LYS A 13 -15.67 5.38 1.78
CA LYS A 13 -15.57 5.81 0.39
C LYS A 13 -14.55 6.94 0.27
N CYS A 14 -14.06 7.18 -0.93
CA CYS A 14 -13.13 8.25 -1.22
C CYS A 14 -13.69 9.59 -0.73
N PRO A 15 -12.95 10.35 0.08
CA PRO A 15 -13.44 11.59 0.66
C PRO A 15 -13.53 12.72 -0.39
N LYS A 16 -12.83 12.59 -1.52
CA LYS A 16 -12.83 13.61 -2.60
C LYS A 16 -13.97 13.47 -3.59
N CYS A 17 -14.37 12.23 -3.93
CA CYS A 17 -15.38 12.00 -4.98
C CYS A 17 -16.49 11.01 -4.61
N GLY A 18 -16.41 10.36 -3.45
CA GLY A 18 -17.36 9.33 -3.03
C GLY A 18 -17.20 7.97 -3.71
N GLY A 19 -16.20 7.79 -4.59
CA GLY A 19 -15.88 6.51 -5.23
C GLY A 19 -15.25 5.48 -4.28
N GLU A 20 -14.95 4.29 -4.81
CA GLU A 20 -14.35 3.20 -4.04
C GLU A 20 -12.88 3.48 -3.67
N ILE A 21 -12.45 2.90 -2.55
CA ILE A 21 -11.05 2.88 -2.11
C ILE A 21 -10.53 1.46 -2.29
N GLU A 22 -9.52 1.28 -3.13
CA GLU A 22 -8.80 0.03 -3.31
C GLU A 22 -7.55 0.03 -2.43
N ILE A 23 -7.29 -1.08 -1.73
CA ILE A 23 -6.11 -1.27 -0.90
C ILE A 23 -5.26 -2.38 -1.53
N SER A 24 -3.97 -2.09 -1.73
CA SER A 24 -2.99 -3.03 -2.28
C SER A 24 -1.91 -3.31 -1.25
N PHE A 25 -1.85 -4.55 -0.76
CA PHE A 25 -0.74 -5.07 0.04
C PHE A 25 0.40 -5.47 -0.91
N LEU A 26 1.57 -4.87 -0.75
CA LEU A 26 2.71 -5.10 -1.63
C LEU A 26 3.47 -6.35 -1.19
N ASN A 27 3.80 -7.21 -2.16
CA ASN A 27 4.52 -8.46 -1.94
C ASN A 27 5.82 -8.48 -2.75
N GLN A 28 6.81 -9.23 -2.25
CA GLN A 28 8.15 -9.34 -2.82
C GLN A 28 8.29 -10.64 -3.61
N TYR A 29 8.91 -10.54 -4.79
CA TYR A 29 9.26 -11.69 -5.60
C TYR A 29 10.71 -11.60 -6.06
N SER A 30 11.43 -12.71 -5.96
CA SER A 30 12.78 -12.83 -6.49
C SER A 30 12.81 -13.70 -7.74
N TYR A 31 13.60 -13.29 -8.72
CA TYR A 31 14.00 -14.14 -9.83
C TYR A 31 15.39 -14.70 -9.54
N VAL A 32 15.46 -15.92 -9.01
CA VAL A 32 16.70 -16.54 -8.56
C VAL A 32 17.39 -17.23 -9.73
N HIS A 33 18.52 -16.66 -10.12
CA HIS A 33 19.39 -17.23 -11.15
C HIS A 33 20.60 -17.93 -10.52
N LYS A 34 21.11 -18.97 -11.19
CA LYS A 34 22.37 -19.64 -10.83
C LYS A 34 23.48 -19.29 -11.81
N LEU A 35 24.73 -19.32 -11.36
CA LEU A 35 25.89 -19.24 -12.25
C LEU A 35 26.08 -20.54 -13.03
N THR A 36 26.47 -20.43 -14.30
CA THR A 36 26.93 -21.54 -15.12
C THR A 36 28.40 -21.87 -14.79
N LYS A 37 28.90 -23.01 -15.29
CA LYS A 37 30.32 -23.37 -15.17
C LYS A 37 31.27 -22.36 -15.81
N SER A 38 30.79 -21.53 -16.75
CA SER A 38 31.57 -20.46 -17.36
C SER A 38 31.54 -19.16 -16.56
N GLY A 39 30.97 -19.14 -15.35
CA GLY A 39 30.82 -17.96 -14.51
C GLY A 39 29.77 -16.95 -14.99
N ARG A 40 28.94 -17.27 -15.99
CA ARG A 40 27.86 -16.39 -16.46
C ARG A 40 26.56 -16.73 -15.74
N ILE A 41 25.65 -15.76 -15.64
CA ILE A 41 24.30 -16.02 -15.13
C ILE A 41 23.50 -16.91 -16.10
N SER A 42 22.80 -17.91 -15.55
CA SER A 42 21.83 -18.71 -16.31
C SER A 42 20.66 -17.84 -16.75
N LYS A 43 20.20 -18.00 -18.01
CA LYS A 43 18.94 -17.38 -18.48
C LYS A 43 17.71 -17.99 -17.81
N ARG A 44 17.82 -19.22 -17.30
CA ARG A 44 16.76 -19.86 -16.49
C ARG A 44 16.83 -19.33 -15.07
N TYR A 45 15.67 -19.06 -14.49
CA TYR A 45 15.48 -18.66 -13.11
C TYR A 45 14.34 -19.46 -12.47
N THR A 46 14.32 -19.45 -11.14
CA THR A 46 13.13 -19.80 -10.35
C THR A 46 12.52 -18.52 -9.82
N LYS A 47 11.20 -18.37 -9.89
CA LYS A 47 10.49 -17.28 -9.20
C LYS A 47 10.22 -17.74 -7.78
N GLU A 48 10.71 -16.99 -6.80
CA GLU A 48 10.45 -17.22 -5.39
C GLU A 48 9.51 -16.15 -4.86
N ASP A 49 8.51 -16.58 -4.10
CA ASP A 49 7.68 -15.69 -3.29
C ASP A 49 8.44 -15.41 -1.99
N ASN A 50 8.79 -14.14 -1.76
CA ASN A 50 9.53 -13.71 -0.58
C ASN A 50 8.62 -13.09 0.49
N GLY A 51 7.30 -13.23 0.32
CA GLY A 51 6.30 -12.73 1.25
C GLY A 51 6.03 -11.25 1.12
N THR A 52 5.33 -10.72 2.12
CA THR A 52 4.89 -9.33 2.19
C THR A 52 6.06 -8.34 2.31
N MET A 53 5.88 -7.13 1.79
CA MET A 53 6.77 -5.99 2.06
C MET A 53 6.46 -5.31 3.40
N GLU A 54 5.39 -5.73 4.08
CA GLU A 54 4.78 -5.01 5.21
C GLU A 54 4.43 -3.56 4.85
N VAL A 55 4.15 -3.32 3.57
CA VAL A 55 3.76 -2.02 3.02
C VAL A 55 2.45 -2.19 2.26
N SER A 56 1.56 -1.22 2.43
CA SER A 56 0.35 -1.12 1.65
C SER A 56 0.19 0.29 1.08
N VAL A 57 -0.49 0.35 -0.05
CA VAL A 57 -0.93 1.60 -0.67
C VAL A 57 -2.44 1.52 -0.87
N ALA A 58 -3.11 2.66 -0.85
CA ALA A 58 -4.51 2.74 -1.21
C ALA A 58 -4.76 3.79 -2.27
N GLY A 59 -5.84 3.64 -3.04
CA GLY A 59 -6.18 4.57 -4.10
C GLY A 59 -7.65 4.52 -4.51
N CYS A 60 -8.12 5.63 -5.06
CA CYS A 60 -9.42 5.74 -5.72
C CYS A 60 -9.21 5.89 -7.23
N ARG A 61 -9.56 4.87 -8.02
CA ARG A 61 -9.41 4.91 -9.48
C ARG A 61 -10.24 6.01 -10.15
N THR A 62 -11.37 6.38 -9.56
CA THR A 62 -12.28 7.37 -10.13
C THR A 62 -11.68 8.78 -10.19
N CYS A 63 -10.97 9.21 -9.14
CA CYS A 63 -10.45 10.58 -9.04
C CYS A 63 -8.94 10.69 -8.82
N GLY A 64 -8.22 9.56 -8.70
CA GLY A 64 -6.77 9.54 -8.51
C GLY A 64 -6.30 9.87 -7.09
N ALA A 65 -7.21 10.04 -6.12
CA ALA A 65 -6.83 10.14 -4.71
C ALA A 65 -6.02 8.90 -4.30
N ASN A 66 -4.95 9.11 -3.54
CA ASN A 66 -4.04 8.05 -3.09
C ASN A 66 -3.59 8.24 -1.65
N TRP A 67 -3.20 7.12 -1.04
CA TRP A 67 -2.60 7.01 0.28
C TRP A 67 -1.38 6.08 0.21
N GLY A 68 -0.26 6.53 0.75
CA GLY A 68 0.97 5.77 0.95
C GLY A 68 1.20 5.39 2.41
N ASP A 69 2.46 5.10 2.73
CA ASP A 69 2.87 4.67 4.07
C ASP A 69 2.56 5.73 5.13
N GLY A 70 1.94 5.30 6.24
CA GLY A 70 1.49 6.16 7.34
C GLY A 70 0.34 7.13 7.03
N GLU A 71 -0.15 7.17 5.78
CA GLU A 71 -1.27 8.03 5.38
C GLU A 71 -2.64 7.39 5.64
N PHE A 72 -2.66 6.07 5.86
CA PHE A 72 -3.83 5.31 6.28
C PHE A 72 -3.44 4.11 7.14
N SER A 73 -4.42 3.49 7.79
CA SER A 73 -4.31 2.15 8.36
C SER A 73 -5.59 1.36 8.15
N ILE A 74 -5.46 0.03 8.18
CA ILE A 74 -6.59 -0.89 8.35
C ILE A 74 -6.55 -1.38 9.79
N ASP A 75 -7.62 -1.18 10.56
CA ASP A 75 -7.69 -1.70 11.93
C ASP A 75 -7.98 -3.21 11.97
N GLU A 76 -7.97 -3.77 13.18
CA GLU A 76 -8.20 -5.22 13.39
C GLU A 76 -9.59 -5.68 12.92
N ASP A 77 -10.57 -4.77 12.83
CA ASP A 77 -11.91 -5.04 12.32
C ASP A 77 -12.02 -4.86 10.80
N GLY A 78 -10.93 -4.51 10.12
CA GLY A 78 -10.87 -4.32 8.67
C GLY A 78 -11.34 -2.94 8.20
N TYR A 79 -11.44 -1.94 9.08
CA TYR A 79 -11.85 -0.59 8.70
C TYR A 79 -10.69 0.30 8.26
N PHE A 80 -10.93 1.06 7.20
CA PHE A 80 -10.01 2.06 6.69
C PHE A 80 -10.03 3.33 7.54
N TRP A 81 -8.87 3.69 8.08
CA TRP A 81 -8.61 4.93 8.79
C TRP A 81 -7.75 5.85 7.94
N ASP A 82 -8.28 7.03 7.63
CA ASP A 82 -7.61 8.07 6.87
C ASP A 82 -6.87 9.04 7.81
N PHE A 83 -5.58 9.23 7.54
CA PHE A 83 -4.75 10.23 8.22
C PHE A 83 -4.34 11.39 7.30
N LYS A 84 -4.69 11.32 6.00
CA LYS A 84 -4.25 12.27 4.98
C LYS A 84 -5.29 13.33 4.66
N TYR A 85 -6.52 12.92 4.35
CA TYR A 85 -7.60 13.82 3.93
C TYR A 85 -8.58 14.15 5.07
N SER A 86 -8.26 13.73 6.30
CA SER A 86 -9.10 13.88 7.49
C SER A 86 -9.36 15.34 7.91
N GLY A 87 -8.70 16.32 7.29
CA GLY A 87 -8.97 17.75 7.43
C GLY A 87 -9.76 18.40 6.28
N GLU A 88 -9.97 17.71 5.15
CA GLU A 88 -10.62 18.27 3.95
C GLU A 88 -12.13 18.00 3.91
N GLY A 89 -12.67 17.21 4.85
CA GLY A 89 -14.03 16.68 4.85
C GLY A 89 -15.06 17.38 5.76
N ARG A 90 -14.89 18.66 6.08
CA ARG A 90 -15.98 19.48 6.66
C ARG A 90 -16.69 20.25 5.55
N LEU A 91 -17.59 19.56 4.83
CA LEU A 91 -18.70 20.18 4.11
C LEU A 91 -20.01 19.71 4.76
#